data_AF-A0A2P2LL37-F1
#
_entry.id   AF-A0A2P2LL37-F1
#
_cell.length_a   1.000
_cell.length_b   1.000
_cell.length_c   1.000
_cell.angle_alpha   90.00
_cell.angle_beta   90.00
_cell.angle_gamma   90.00
#
_symmetry.space_group_name_H-M   'P 1'
#
loop_
_entity.id
_entity.type
_entity.pdbx_description
1 polymer ?
#
loop_
_entity_poly.entity_id
_entity_poly.type
_entity_poly.pdbx_seq_one_letter_code
_entity_poly.pdbx_strand_id
1 'polypeptide(L)'
;MMAVRAVNSCSNSILRSASFSCSPPLSAFRCRFDNHFRTLQFRRYWQLGCSRLLKFHCEVRFCVLHGRGRQRSVHSLVDGVIEVLAESMKRKRVRSAIKLTSSGELLADKLVNQPLEKGLLLEFKKDSDRVLLAVAQRPDGKKNWMVHDQNGTISSIKPQQITYIVPGVENFDHTEISTFARKAQDNLDPALLEFAWVELLEKNKSVTPEELAEMIFGSSEPLESYCAHLLLSKDEIYFTVLETKGSRSLYGPRPTTQVEELMHWNLAKEAAEKELEEFVQLLKSTKKMPLHAKPPKSSWLVEEKNRKKVESLEAYAIDAWQNDDQKRTAGMILKAMGMEKTSSSAVHLLINIGYFPVHVNLDLLKSNIRTNHSDEITSAAENLLLESADPDEIDRKDLSHLKVYAIDVDEADELDDALSATRLQDGRLKVWIHVADPAHYVEPGSIVDREAMRRGTSVFLPTGTYPMFPEKLAMKGMSLKQGEICNAVTVSAVLHSDGW
;
A
#
# COMPACT_ATOMS: atom_id res chain seq x y z
N MET A 1 1.06 58.15 -20.50
CA MET A 1 -0.43 58.21 -20.44
C MET A 1 -0.79 57.89 -19.00
N MET A 2 -1.02 58.92 -18.18
CA MET A 2 -1.33 58.78 -16.76
C MET A 2 -2.82 58.48 -16.61
N ALA A 3 -3.17 57.49 -15.80
CA ALA A 3 -4.51 57.30 -15.26
C ALA A 3 -4.44 57.42 -13.74
N VAL A 4 -4.63 58.64 -13.25
CA VAL A 4 -4.98 58.92 -11.86
C VAL A 4 -6.49 58.73 -11.75
N ARG A 5 -6.95 57.85 -10.85
CA ARG A 5 -8.38 57.78 -10.50
C ARG A 5 -8.54 58.16 -9.03
N ALA A 6 -9.26 59.25 -8.83
CA ALA A 6 -9.64 59.79 -7.54
C ALA A 6 -10.72 58.91 -6.88
N VAL A 7 -10.57 58.74 -5.57
CA VAL A 7 -11.56 58.15 -4.66
C VAL A 7 -12.69 59.16 -4.46
N ASN A 8 -13.93 58.75 -4.72
CA ASN A 8 -15.12 59.48 -4.29
C ASN A 8 -15.89 58.64 -3.27
N SER A 9 -15.86 59.11 -2.03
CA SER A 9 -16.78 58.79 -0.97
C SER A 9 -18.19 59.28 -1.30
N CYS A 10 -19.20 58.40 -1.20
CA CYS A 10 -20.58 58.81 -0.98
C CYS A 10 -21.27 57.83 -0.03
N SER A 11 -21.65 58.39 1.11
CA SER A 11 -22.54 57.82 2.11
C SER A 11 -23.89 57.45 1.49
N ASN A 12 -24.45 56.30 1.89
CA ASN A 12 -25.88 56.20 2.07
C ASN A 12 -26.23 55.19 3.16
N SER A 13 -27.11 55.64 4.02
CA SER A 13 -27.52 55.09 5.29
C SER A 13 -28.79 54.23 5.16
N ILE A 14 -29.03 53.45 6.22
CA ILE A 14 -30.30 52.86 6.67
C ILE A 14 -30.66 51.48 6.09
N LEU A 15 -30.51 50.44 6.92
CA LEU A 15 -31.65 49.68 7.46
C LEU A 15 -31.24 48.90 8.72
N ARG A 16 -31.95 49.19 9.82
CA ARG A 16 -31.94 48.46 11.09
C ARG A 16 -32.86 47.24 11.01
N SER A 17 -32.45 46.12 11.58
CA SER A 17 -33.31 45.18 12.34
C SER A 17 -32.40 44.30 13.20
N ALA A 18 -32.41 44.54 14.52
CA ALA A 18 -33.19 43.80 15.52
C ALA A 18 -32.45 42.55 16.02
N SER A 19 -31.78 42.75 17.15
CA SER A 19 -31.30 41.77 18.11
C SER A 19 -32.46 41.12 18.87
N PHE A 20 -32.37 39.81 19.13
CA PHE A 20 -32.97 39.18 20.32
C PHE A 20 -32.21 37.90 20.74
N SER A 21 -31.66 37.94 21.95
CA SER A 21 -31.60 36.89 23.02
C SER A 21 -31.16 35.47 22.65
N CYS A 22 -29.98 35.03 23.11
CA CYS A 22 -29.67 34.34 24.38
C CYS A 22 -29.82 32.81 24.35
N SER A 23 -28.72 32.10 24.61
CA SER A 23 -28.67 30.72 25.11
C SER A 23 -27.43 30.54 26.01
N PRO A 24 -27.47 29.69 27.07
CA PRO A 24 -26.58 29.77 28.23
C PRO A 24 -25.32 28.89 28.11
N PRO A 25 -24.33 28.99 29.04
CA PRO A 25 -23.03 28.34 28.89
C PRO A 25 -23.03 26.88 29.40
N LEU A 26 -22.27 26.04 28.70
CA LEU A 26 -21.94 24.68 29.12
C LEU A 26 -20.78 24.71 30.12
N SER A 27 -20.99 23.97 31.20
CA SER A 27 -20.09 23.75 32.34
C SER A 27 -18.80 23.07 31.93
N ALA A 28 -17.67 23.67 32.33
CA ALA A 28 -16.36 23.04 32.31
C ALA A 28 -16.20 22.06 33.48
N PHE A 29 -15.84 20.81 33.19
CA PHE A 29 -15.21 19.92 34.18
C PHE A 29 -13.72 19.82 33.86
N ARG A 30 -12.91 20.49 34.67
CA ARG A 30 -11.48 20.22 34.81
C ARG A 30 -11.30 19.00 35.69
N CYS A 31 -10.59 17.98 35.22
CA CYS A 31 -9.86 17.06 36.08
C CYS A 31 -8.38 17.19 35.75
N ARG A 32 -7.62 17.71 36.72
CA ARG A 32 -6.15 17.66 36.73
C ARG A 32 -5.75 16.24 37.13
N PHE A 33 -4.80 15.66 36.40
CA PHE A 33 -3.81 14.78 37.01
C PHE A 33 -2.45 15.16 36.46
N ASP A 34 -1.61 15.67 37.37
CA ASP A 34 -0.18 15.83 37.20
C ASP A 34 0.44 14.46 36.88
N ASN A 35 1.42 14.45 35.97
CA ASN A 35 2.60 13.62 36.18
C ASN A 35 3.79 14.21 35.43
N HIS A 36 4.75 14.66 36.23
CA HIS A 36 6.13 14.91 35.85
C HIS A 36 6.73 13.70 35.13
N PHE A 37 7.32 13.90 33.96
CA PHE A 37 8.41 13.06 33.48
C PHE A 37 9.62 13.92 33.16
N ARG A 38 10.66 13.72 34.00
CA ARG A 38 12.01 14.22 33.79
C ARG A 38 12.63 13.54 32.57
N THR A 39 13.28 14.36 31.77
CA THR A 39 14.21 14.01 30.71
C THR A 39 15.40 13.23 31.25
N LEU A 40 15.78 12.14 30.56
CA LEU A 40 17.13 11.57 30.63
C LEU A 40 17.63 11.36 29.20
N GLN A 41 18.68 12.08 28.87
CA GLN A 41 19.48 11.93 27.65
C GLN A 41 20.25 10.61 27.70
N PHE A 42 20.44 9.95 26.55
CA PHE A 42 21.58 9.07 26.36
C PHE A 42 22.19 9.23 24.97
N ARG A 43 23.49 9.57 24.96
CA ARG A 43 24.40 9.54 23.80
C ARG A 43 24.95 8.12 23.60
N ARG A 44 25.23 7.84 22.32
CA ARG A 44 26.02 6.76 21.66
C ARG A 44 27.09 6.05 22.51
N TYR A 45 27.33 4.74 22.24
CA TYR A 45 28.58 4.23 21.64
C TYR A 45 28.49 2.75 21.20
N TRP A 46 29.38 2.40 20.28
CA TRP A 46 29.55 1.14 19.54
C TRP A 46 30.53 0.16 20.22
N GLN A 47 30.48 -1.11 19.79
CA GLN A 47 31.51 -2.19 19.76
C GLN A 47 31.55 -3.33 20.81
N LEU A 48 31.74 -4.54 20.21
CA LEU A 48 32.34 -5.82 20.67
C LEU A 48 31.47 -6.92 21.32
N GLY A 49 31.27 -8.02 20.57
CA GLY A 49 31.93 -9.32 20.83
C GLY A 49 31.26 -10.37 21.74
N CYS A 50 30.83 -11.47 21.11
CA CYS A 50 30.78 -12.88 21.56
C CYS A 50 29.97 -13.35 22.80
N SER A 51 29.02 -14.25 22.49
CA SER A 51 28.66 -15.51 23.18
C SER A 51 28.36 -15.51 24.69
N ARG A 52 27.09 -15.78 25.05
CA ARG A 52 26.67 -16.95 25.85
C ARG A 52 25.16 -16.93 26.10
N LEU A 53 24.57 -18.13 26.00
CA LEU A 53 23.21 -18.49 26.40
C LEU A 53 22.92 -18.11 27.85
N LEU A 54 21.78 -17.47 28.10
CA LEU A 54 21.14 -17.40 29.41
C LEU A 54 19.62 -17.52 29.26
N LYS A 55 19.09 -18.61 29.81
CA LYS A 55 17.66 -18.88 30.00
C LYS A 55 17.11 -17.89 31.02
N PHE A 56 16.01 -17.22 30.70
CA PHE A 56 15.19 -16.51 31.68
C PHE A 56 13.86 -17.24 31.86
N HIS A 57 13.67 -17.79 33.06
CA HIS A 57 12.36 -18.13 33.61
C HIS A 57 11.70 -16.83 34.10
N CYS A 58 10.46 -16.58 33.73
CA CYS A 58 9.64 -15.52 34.33
C CYS A 58 8.36 -16.16 34.89
N GLU A 59 8.30 -16.27 36.22
CA GLU A 59 7.07 -16.57 36.97
C GLU A 59 6.22 -15.30 37.04
N VAL A 60 4.97 -15.37 36.58
CA VAL A 60 3.96 -14.34 36.84
C VAL A 60 2.91 -14.90 37.80
N ARG A 61 2.90 -14.35 39.02
CA ARG A 61 1.86 -14.56 40.04
C ARG A 61 0.57 -13.85 39.64
N PHE A 62 -0.52 -14.60 39.51
CA PHE A 62 -1.88 -14.07 39.37
C PHE A 62 -2.48 -13.68 40.73
N CYS A 63 -2.94 -12.43 40.87
CA CYS A 63 -3.89 -12.03 41.90
C CYS A 63 -5.32 -12.21 41.37
N VAL A 64 -6.13 -12.94 42.13
CA VAL A 64 -7.52 -13.28 41.84
C VAL A 64 -8.44 -12.18 42.37
N LEU A 65 -9.24 -11.58 41.49
CA LEU A 65 -10.48 -10.90 41.87
C LEU A 65 -11.62 -11.45 41.01
N HIS A 66 -12.58 -12.09 41.69
CA HIS A 66 -13.74 -12.75 41.11
C HIS A 66 -14.80 -11.74 40.63
N GLY A 67 -15.18 -11.84 39.36
CA GLY A 67 -16.39 -11.26 38.79
C GLY A 67 -16.93 -12.17 37.69
N ARG A 68 -18.07 -12.82 37.93
CA ARG A 68 -18.69 -13.81 37.02
C ARG A 68 -19.16 -13.16 35.71
N GLY A 69 -18.60 -13.61 34.60
CA GLY A 69 -19.16 -13.46 33.25
C GLY A 69 -18.69 -14.64 32.39
N ARG A 70 -19.61 -15.49 31.94
CA ARG A 70 -19.32 -16.68 31.12
C ARG A 70 -18.74 -16.27 29.76
N GLN A 71 -17.44 -16.45 29.56
CA GLN A 71 -16.85 -16.65 28.24
C GLN A 71 -16.66 -18.15 28.02
N ARG A 72 -17.44 -18.72 27.10
CA ARG A 72 -17.15 -20.04 26.53
C ARG A 72 -15.95 -19.86 25.59
N SER A 73 -14.82 -20.47 25.91
CA SER A 73 -13.65 -20.46 25.03
C SER A 73 -13.93 -21.30 23.78
N VAL A 74 -13.51 -20.78 22.62
CA VAL A 74 -13.63 -21.41 21.29
C VAL A 74 -12.86 -22.74 21.20
N HIS A 75 -11.98 -23.03 22.17
CA HIS A 75 -11.24 -24.28 22.23
C HIS A 75 -12.10 -25.52 22.53
N SER A 76 -13.24 -25.39 23.22
CA SER A 76 -14.07 -26.58 23.53
C SER A 76 -14.96 -27.04 22.37
N LEU A 77 -15.07 -26.25 21.30
CA LEU A 77 -15.86 -26.62 20.11
C LEU A 77 -15.02 -27.40 19.10
N VAL A 78 -13.72 -27.13 19.04
CA VAL A 78 -12.78 -27.86 18.16
C VAL A 78 -12.53 -29.27 18.70
N ASP A 79 -12.33 -29.41 20.01
CA ASP A 79 -12.15 -30.72 20.65
C ASP A 79 -13.41 -31.60 20.53
N GLY A 80 -14.60 -31.00 20.66
CA GLY A 80 -15.87 -31.70 20.51
C GLY A 80 -16.17 -32.17 19.08
N VAL A 81 -15.69 -31.45 18.06
CA VAL A 81 -15.84 -31.86 16.64
C VAL A 81 -14.86 -32.99 16.31
N ILE A 82 -13.64 -32.96 16.87
CA ILE A 82 -12.66 -34.05 16.72
C ILE A 82 -13.15 -35.35 17.39
N GLU A 83 -13.79 -35.26 18.55
CA GLU A 83 -14.35 -36.44 19.25
C GLU A 83 -15.54 -37.07 18.49
N VAL A 84 -16.44 -36.25 17.94
CA VAL A 84 -17.60 -36.73 17.15
C VAL A 84 -17.16 -37.35 15.81
N LEU A 85 -16.12 -36.81 15.17
CA LEU A 85 -15.51 -37.40 13.97
C LEU A 85 -14.77 -38.70 14.29
N ALA A 86 -14.07 -38.79 15.42
CA ALA A 86 -13.41 -40.02 15.87
C ALA A 86 -14.41 -41.15 16.19
N GLU A 87 -15.60 -40.84 16.71
CA GLU A 87 -16.66 -41.82 16.94
C GLU A 87 -17.36 -42.29 15.65
N SER A 88 -17.55 -41.39 14.68
CA SER A 88 -18.05 -41.73 13.35
C SER A 88 -17.10 -42.69 12.62
N MET A 89 -15.78 -42.52 12.81
CA MET A 89 -14.74 -43.37 12.23
C MET A 89 -14.61 -44.76 12.90
N LYS A 90 -15.04 -44.94 14.16
CA LYS A 90 -15.10 -46.28 14.77
C LYS A 90 -16.16 -47.18 14.12
N ARG A 91 -17.18 -46.63 13.46
CA ARG A 91 -18.25 -47.40 12.79
C ARG A 91 -17.94 -47.81 11.35
N LYS A 92 -16.88 -47.29 10.73
CA LYS A 92 -16.44 -47.66 9.36
C LYS A 92 -15.16 -48.50 9.29
N ARG A 93 -14.56 -48.86 10.44
CA ARG A 93 -13.43 -49.82 10.47
C ARG A 93 -13.92 -51.25 10.25
N VAL A 94 -14.11 -51.64 9.00
CA VAL A 94 -13.86 -53.03 8.61
C VAL A 94 -12.34 -53.16 8.46
N ARG A 95 -11.72 -53.87 9.40
CA ARG A 95 -10.29 -54.15 9.37
C ARG A 95 -9.98 -55.06 8.17
N SER A 96 -9.32 -54.54 7.14
CA SER A 96 -8.41 -55.35 6.33
C SER A 96 -7.01 -55.18 6.92
N ALA A 97 -6.46 -56.26 7.48
CA ALA A 97 -5.09 -56.28 7.93
C ALA A 97 -4.17 -56.38 6.70
N ILE A 98 -3.76 -55.24 6.14
CA ILE A 98 -2.77 -55.22 5.06
C ILE A 98 -1.39 -55.41 5.68
N LYS A 99 -0.85 -56.61 5.45
CA LYS A 99 0.53 -56.99 5.77
C LYS A 99 1.44 -56.30 4.76
N LEU A 100 1.84 -55.06 5.02
CA LEU A 100 2.89 -54.38 4.25
C LEU A 100 4.24 -55.03 4.57
N THR A 101 4.64 -56.00 3.76
CA THR A 101 5.98 -56.60 3.79
C THR A 101 7.04 -55.55 3.48
N SER A 102 8.08 -55.50 4.30
CA SER A 102 9.26 -54.66 4.10
C SER A 102 10.00 -55.07 2.82
N SER A 103 9.92 -54.24 1.78
CA SER A 103 10.68 -54.41 0.54
C SER A 103 11.73 -53.31 0.43
N GLY A 104 12.89 -53.54 1.06
CA GLY A 104 14.10 -52.73 0.91
C GLY A 104 14.89 -53.04 -0.37
N GLU A 105 14.43 -53.99 -1.17
CA GLU A 105 15.01 -54.38 -2.46
C GLU A 105 13.86 -54.47 -3.46
N LEU A 106 13.66 -53.45 -4.31
CA LEU A 106 12.86 -53.46 -5.57
C LEU A 106 12.66 -52.03 -6.14
N LEU A 107 13.59 -51.09 -5.92
CA LEU A 107 13.46 -49.71 -6.45
C LEU A 107 13.69 -49.61 -7.98
N ALA A 108 14.19 -50.67 -8.63
CA ALA A 108 14.43 -50.69 -10.07
C ALA A 108 13.25 -51.21 -10.91
N ASP A 109 12.37 -52.06 -10.35
CA ASP A 109 11.30 -52.74 -11.12
C ASP A 109 9.95 -51.99 -11.15
N LYS A 110 9.79 -50.93 -10.35
CA LYS A 110 8.50 -50.22 -10.24
C LYS A 110 8.19 -49.24 -11.40
N LEU A 111 9.16 -48.98 -12.28
CA LEU A 111 9.09 -47.93 -13.30
C LEU A 111 9.31 -48.46 -14.73
N VAL A 112 8.77 -49.64 -15.04
CA VAL A 112 8.81 -50.19 -16.41
C VAL A 112 7.84 -49.38 -17.29
N ASN A 113 8.38 -48.74 -18.33
CA ASN A 113 7.60 -48.08 -19.38
C ASN A 113 6.70 -49.11 -20.07
N GLN A 114 5.38 -49.06 -19.84
CA GLN A 114 4.43 -49.77 -20.69
C GLN A 114 4.50 -49.18 -22.10
N PRO A 115 4.55 -50.03 -23.16
CA PRO A 115 4.37 -49.54 -24.51
C PRO A 115 2.97 -48.92 -24.64
N LEU A 116 2.87 -47.79 -25.35
CA LEU A 116 1.56 -47.20 -25.67
C LEU A 116 0.77 -48.20 -26.52
N GLU A 117 -0.46 -48.46 -26.10
CA GLU A 117 -1.39 -49.34 -26.79
C GLU A 117 -2.68 -48.58 -27.15
N LYS A 118 -3.42 -49.11 -28.13
CA LYS A 118 -4.70 -48.54 -28.51
C LYS A 118 -5.70 -48.72 -27.37
N GLY A 119 -6.45 -47.66 -27.06
CA GLY A 119 -7.55 -47.66 -26.09
C GLY A 119 -7.18 -47.19 -24.68
N LEU A 120 -5.90 -46.87 -24.44
CA LEU A 120 -5.42 -46.27 -23.19
C LEU A 120 -5.94 -44.83 -23.02
N LEU A 121 -6.34 -44.48 -21.79
CA LEU A 121 -6.66 -43.11 -21.38
C LEU A 121 -5.41 -42.41 -20.84
N LEU A 122 -5.07 -41.24 -21.37
CA LEU A 122 -3.87 -40.49 -21.02
C LEU A 122 -4.15 -38.99 -20.87
N GLU A 123 -3.35 -38.36 -20.03
CA GLU A 123 -3.28 -36.90 -19.87
C GLU A 123 -2.08 -36.39 -20.68
N PHE A 124 -2.29 -35.33 -21.46
CA PHE A 124 -1.21 -34.71 -22.22
C PHE A 124 -1.29 -33.19 -22.25
N LYS A 125 -0.13 -32.56 -22.45
CA LYS A 125 0.02 -31.11 -22.53
C LYS A 125 0.02 -30.65 -23.99
N LYS A 126 -1.04 -29.96 -24.42
CA LYS A 126 -1.20 -29.45 -25.79
C LYS A 126 -0.40 -28.17 -26.03
N ASP A 127 -0.47 -27.24 -25.08
CA ASP A 127 0.25 -25.95 -25.05
C ASP A 127 0.84 -25.69 -23.65
N SER A 128 1.58 -24.59 -23.43
CA SER A 128 2.21 -24.25 -22.15
C SER A 128 1.28 -24.27 -20.93
N ASP A 129 -0.03 -24.13 -21.13
CA ASP A 129 -1.03 -23.95 -20.07
C ASP A 129 -2.28 -24.84 -20.20
N ARG A 130 -2.36 -25.72 -21.21
CA ARG A 130 -3.56 -26.55 -21.47
C ARG A 130 -3.24 -28.04 -21.39
N VAL A 131 -3.74 -28.65 -20.31
CA VAL A 131 -3.68 -30.09 -20.05
C VAL A 131 -5.05 -30.70 -20.38
N LEU A 132 -5.07 -31.79 -21.15
CA LEU A 132 -6.29 -32.44 -21.62
C LEU A 132 -6.20 -33.95 -21.46
N LEU A 133 -7.35 -34.59 -21.26
CA LEU A 133 -7.49 -36.04 -21.35
C LEU A 133 -7.76 -36.47 -22.80
N ALA A 134 -7.18 -37.59 -23.20
CA ALA A 134 -7.39 -38.19 -24.51
C ALA A 134 -7.23 -39.71 -24.51
N VAL A 135 -7.81 -40.37 -25.50
CA VAL A 135 -7.69 -41.81 -25.72
C VAL A 135 -6.77 -42.11 -26.89
N ALA A 136 -5.82 -43.02 -26.70
CA ALA A 136 -4.89 -43.48 -27.74
C ALA A 136 -5.60 -44.31 -28.81
N GLN A 137 -5.44 -43.95 -30.09
CA GLN A 137 -6.12 -44.61 -31.22
C GLN A 137 -5.18 -45.47 -32.06
N ARG A 138 -4.16 -44.84 -32.65
CA ARG A 138 -3.23 -45.51 -33.56
C ARG A 138 -1.88 -44.82 -33.56
N PRO A 139 -0.78 -45.54 -33.85
CA PRO A 139 0.52 -44.92 -34.03
C PRO A 139 0.51 -43.99 -35.25
N ASP A 140 1.15 -42.83 -35.11
CA ASP A 140 1.38 -41.84 -36.16
C ASP A 140 2.88 -41.78 -36.48
N GLY A 141 3.32 -42.63 -37.42
CA GLY A 141 4.74 -42.79 -37.76
C GLY A 141 5.50 -43.64 -36.73
N LYS A 142 6.80 -43.33 -36.52
CA LYS A 142 7.71 -44.18 -35.72
C LYS A 142 7.61 -43.99 -34.21
N LYS A 143 7.19 -42.81 -33.73
CA LYS A 143 7.21 -42.45 -32.31
C LYS A 143 5.96 -41.73 -31.80
N ASN A 144 5.16 -41.12 -32.68
CA ASN A 144 4.00 -40.34 -32.26
C ASN A 144 2.74 -41.20 -32.24
N TRP A 145 1.70 -40.70 -31.59
CA TRP A 145 0.40 -41.37 -31.46
C TRP A 145 -0.74 -40.41 -31.82
N MET A 146 -1.72 -40.90 -32.56
CA MET A 146 -3.00 -40.21 -32.73
C MET A 146 -3.88 -40.47 -31.52
N VAL A 147 -4.42 -39.40 -30.94
CA VAL A 147 -5.34 -39.45 -29.80
C VAL A 147 -6.63 -38.70 -30.09
N HIS A 148 -7.73 -39.14 -29.49
CA HIS A 148 -9.01 -38.41 -29.46
C HIS A 148 -9.11 -37.65 -28.15
N ASP A 149 -9.18 -36.32 -28.21
CA ASP A 149 -9.32 -35.49 -27.01
C ASP A 149 -10.76 -35.47 -26.46
N GLN A 150 -10.92 -34.88 -25.27
CA GLN A 150 -12.21 -34.66 -24.62
C GLN A 150 -13.24 -33.86 -25.44
N ASN A 151 -12.82 -33.17 -26.51
CA ASN A 151 -13.69 -32.43 -27.42
C ASN A 151 -13.97 -33.21 -28.73
N GLY A 152 -13.52 -34.46 -28.84
CA GLY A 152 -13.65 -35.29 -30.04
C GLY A 152 -12.69 -34.92 -31.18
N THR A 153 -11.69 -34.07 -30.93
CA THR A 153 -10.69 -33.69 -31.94
C THR A 153 -9.54 -34.69 -31.96
N ILE A 154 -9.15 -35.09 -33.17
CA ILE A 154 -8.02 -36.00 -33.38
C ILE A 154 -6.72 -35.20 -33.44
N SER A 155 -5.76 -35.51 -32.58
CA SER A 155 -4.45 -34.82 -32.55
C SER A 155 -3.30 -35.84 -32.54
N SER A 156 -2.18 -35.49 -33.17
CA SER A 156 -0.92 -36.25 -33.09
C SER A 156 -0.11 -35.74 -31.90
N ILE A 157 0.28 -36.62 -30.98
CA ILE A 157 1.06 -36.29 -29.78
C ILE A 157 2.41 -37.01 -29.77
N LYS A 158 3.42 -36.32 -29.24
CA LYS A 158 4.74 -36.90 -28.96
C LYS A 158 4.72 -37.56 -27.58
N PRO A 159 5.49 -38.65 -27.36
CA PRO A 159 5.55 -39.31 -26.05
C PRO A 159 5.96 -38.39 -24.89
N GLN A 160 6.75 -37.35 -25.16
CA GLN A 160 7.20 -36.34 -24.18
C GLN A 160 6.09 -35.40 -23.71
N GLN A 161 4.96 -35.32 -24.43
CA GLN A 161 3.83 -34.48 -24.06
C GLN A 161 2.87 -35.16 -23.09
N ILE A 162 3.03 -36.47 -22.88
CA ILE A 162 2.19 -37.27 -21.99
C ILE A 162 2.64 -37.00 -20.56
N THR A 163 1.74 -36.50 -19.73
CA THR A 163 1.99 -36.19 -18.33
C THR A 163 1.62 -37.37 -17.43
N TYR A 164 0.58 -38.12 -17.78
CA TYR A 164 0.12 -39.27 -17.01
C TYR A 164 -0.66 -40.27 -17.89
N ILE A 165 -0.59 -41.55 -17.56
CA ILE A 165 -1.39 -42.61 -18.19
C ILE A 165 -2.23 -43.24 -17.09
N VAL A 166 -3.54 -43.27 -17.29
CA VAL A 166 -4.48 -43.81 -16.29
C VAL A 166 -4.34 -45.34 -16.26
N PRO A 167 -4.01 -45.95 -15.11
CA PRO A 167 -3.81 -47.39 -15.00
C PRO A 167 -5.12 -48.16 -15.17
N GLY A 168 -5.04 -49.39 -15.71
CA GLY A 168 -6.18 -50.31 -15.75
C GLY A 168 -7.24 -50.03 -16.81
N VAL A 169 -6.97 -49.14 -17.76
CA VAL A 169 -7.90 -48.76 -18.82
C VAL A 169 -7.36 -49.18 -20.19
N GLU A 170 -7.96 -50.20 -20.81
CA GLU A 170 -7.49 -50.74 -22.09
C GLU A 170 -8.38 -50.38 -23.29
N ASN A 171 -9.68 -50.12 -23.08
CA ASN A 171 -10.64 -49.82 -24.16
C ASN A 171 -11.59 -48.69 -23.75
N PHE A 172 -11.05 -47.51 -23.42
CA PHE A 172 -11.87 -46.37 -23.01
C PHE A 172 -12.66 -45.78 -24.18
N ASP A 173 -13.95 -45.49 -23.98
CA ASP A 173 -14.70 -44.73 -24.96
C ASP A 173 -14.42 -43.22 -24.81
N HIS A 174 -13.95 -42.62 -25.90
CA HIS A 174 -13.69 -41.18 -25.98
C HIS A 174 -14.91 -40.31 -25.64
N THR A 175 -16.15 -40.81 -25.79
CA THR A 175 -17.36 -40.05 -25.43
C THR A 175 -17.51 -39.87 -23.91
N GLU A 176 -16.92 -40.78 -23.12
CA GLU A 176 -17.02 -40.79 -21.66
C GLU A 176 -15.93 -39.95 -20.98
N ILE A 177 -14.98 -39.37 -21.72
CA ILE A 177 -13.89 -38.57 -21.14
C ILE A 177 -14.45 -37.39 -20.32
N SER A 178 -15.48 -36.72 -20.85
CA SER A 178 -16.10 -35.57 -20.18
C SER A 178 -16.77 -35.94 -18.85
N THR A 179 -17.43 -37.10 -18.79
CA THR A 179 -18.09 -37.59 -17.58
C THR A 179 -17.06 -38.07 -16.56
N PHE A 180 -16.00 -38.75 -17.01
CA PHE A 180 -14.87 -39.16 -16.18
C PHE A 180 -14.15 -37.98 -15.56
N ALA A 181 -13.81 -36.95 -16.37
CA ALA A 181 -13.15 -35.74 -15.90
C ALA A 181 -13.99 -35.01 -14.84
N ARG A 182 -15.31 -34.94 -15.05
CA ARG A 182 -16.24 -34.34 -14.08
C ARG A 182 -16.29 -35.12 -12.77
N LYS A 183 -16.43 -36.46 -12.84
CA LYS A 183 -16.41 -37.32 -11.64
C LYS A 183 -15.10 -37.18 -10.87
N ALA A 184 -13.97 -37.08 -11.58
CA ALA A 184 -12.68 -36.88 -10.96
C ALA A 184 -12.66 -35.54 -10.20
N GLN A 185 -13.11 -34.46 -10.85
CA GLN A 185 -13.17 -33.13 -10.25
C GLN A 185 -14.12 -33.04 -9.04
N ASP A 186 -15.24 -33.75 -9.06
CA ASP A 186 -16.21 -33.82 -7.96
C ASP A 186 -15.66 -34.58 -6.73
N ASN A 187 -14.71 -35.49 -6.95
CA ASN A 187 -14.04 -36.29 -5.90
C ASN A 187 -12.73 -35.68 -5.38
N LEU A 188 -12.33 -34.49 -5.85
CA LEU A 188 -11.11 -33.83 -5.38
C LEU A 188 -11.33 -33.15 -4.03
N ASP A 189 -10.64 -33.63 -3.00
CA ASP A 189 -10.53 -32.95 -1.71
C ASP A 189 -9.04 -32.76 -1.35
N PRO A 190 -8.52 -31.51 -1.41
CA PRO A 190 -7.14 -31.21 -1.04
C PRO A 190 -6.78 -31.54 0.41
N ALA A 191 -7.74 -31.61 1.33
CA ALA A 191 -7.48 -31.97 2.73
C ALA A 191 -6.96 -33.41 2.86
N LEU A 192 -7.24 -34.27 1.88
CA LEU A 192 -6.77 -35.66 1.85
C LEU A 192 -5.24 -35.77 1.74
N LEU A 193 -4.57 -34.77 1.15
CA LEU A 193 -3.11 -34.75 1.02
C LEU A 193 -2.40 -34.58 2.36
N GLU A 194 -2.98 -33.82 3.29
CA GLU A 194 -2.40 -33.61 4.62
C GLU A 194 -2.29 -34.94 5.38
N PHE A 195 -3.35 -35.76 5.35
CA PHE A 195 -3.37 -37.07 6.00
C PHE A 195 -2.34 -38.03 5.38
N ALA A 196 -2.30 -38.10 4.05
CA ALA A 196 -1.35 -38.94 3.34
C ALA A 196 0.10 -38.49 3.58
N TRP A 197 0.34 -37.18 3.67
CA TRP A 197 1.65 -36.61 3.95
C TRP A 197 2.16 -37.01 5.34
N VAL A 198 1.33 -36.91 6.39
CA VAL A 198 1.70 -37.33 7.76
C VAL A 198 2.09 -38.81 7.78
N GLU A 199 1.27 -39.67 7.16
CA GLU A 199 1.51 -41.12 7.16
C GLU A 199 2.78 -41.50 6.38
N LEU A 200 3.02 -40.88 5.22
CA LEU A 200 4.20 -41.15 4.39
C LEU A 200 5.48 -40.58 4.99
N LEU A 201 5.40 -39.45 5.69
CA LEU A 201 6.53 -38.85 6.39
C LEU A 201 6.98 -39.72 7.57
N GLU A 202 6.04 -40.22 8.39
CA GLU A 202 6.35 -41.15 9.49
C GLU A 202 7.03 -42.44 8.99
N LYS A 203 6.61 -42.92 7.82
CA LYS A 203 7.15 -44.14 7.20
C LYS A 203 8.41 -43.89 6.36
N ASN A 204 8.77 -42.63 6.13
CA ASN A 204 9.81 -42.19 5.20
C ASN A 204 9.71 -42.88 3.82
N LYS A 205 8.50 -42.90 3.25
CA LYS A 205 8.20 -43.57 1.98
C LYS A 205 7.82 -42.58 0.88
N SER A 206 8.36 -42.81 -0.31
CA SER A 206 7.86 -42.23 -1.55
C SER A 206 6.62 -42.97 -2.04
N VAL A 207 5.77 -42.28 -2.81
CA VAL A 207 4.49 -42.81 -3.27
C VAL A 207 4.29 -42.53 -4.76
N THR A 208 3.65 -43.45 -5.48
CA THR A 208 3.12 -43.19 -6.83
C THR A 208 1.65 -42.76 -6.76
N PRO A 209 1.06 -42.13 -7.80
CA PRO A 209 -0.35 -41.76 -7.79
C PRO A 209 -1.30 -42.91 -7.47
N GLU A 210 -0.98 -44.13 -7.92
CA GLU A 210 -1.78 -45.33 -7.67
C GLU A 210 -1.67 -45.82 -6.21
N GLU A 211 -0.46 -45.80 -5.65
CA GLU A 211 -0.25 -46.14 -4.23
C GLU A 211 -0.91 -45.10 -3.31
N LEU A 212 -0.93 -43.83 -3.74
CA LEU A 212 -1.61 -42.75 -3.02
C LEU A 212 -3.13 -42.91 -3.11
N ALA A 213 -3.66 -43.32 -4.27
CA ALA A 213 -5.09 -43.57 -4.44
C ALA A 213 -5.59 -44.70 -3.54
N GLU A 214 -4.84 -45.80 -3.46
CA GLU A 214 -5.14 -46.90 -2.53
C GLU A 214 -5.13 -46.43 -1.07
N MET A 215 -4.23 -45.51 -0.71
CA MET A 215 -4.14 -44.98 0.66
C MET A 215 -5.30 -44.03 1.01
N ILE A 216 -5.62 -43.11 0.10
CA ILE A 216 -6.61 -42.04 0.34
C ILE A 216 -8.04 -42.55 0.10
N PHE A 217 -8.27 -43.24 -1.01
CA PHE A 217 -9.59 -43.68 -1.44
C PHE A 217 -9.89 -45.14 -1.08
N GLY A 218 -8.88 -45.93 -0.72
CA GLY A 218 -9.05 -47.36 -0.47
C GLY A 218 -9.19 -48.20 -1.73
N SER A 219 -8.94 -47.62 -2.91
CA SER A 219 -8.92 -48.30 -4.18
C SER A 219 -7.87 -47.69 -5.12
N SER A 220 -7.21 -48.55 -5.91
CA SER A 220 -6.35 -48.17 -7.03
C SER A 220 -7.09 -48.22 -8.36
N GLU A 221 -8.40 -47.94 -8.36
CA GLU A 221 -9.21 -47.91 -9.57
C GLU A 221 -8.81 -46.73 -10.49
N PRO A 222 -9.15 -46.76 -11.79
CA PRO A 222 -8.72 -45.74 -12.75
C PRO A 222 -9.10 -44.31 -12.36
N LEU A 223 -10.30 -44.12 -11.79
CA LEU A 223 -10.81 -42.81 -11.40
C LEU A 223 -10.01 -42.25 -10.22
N GLU A 224 -9.85 -43.03 -9.17
CA GLU A 224 -9.17 -42.69 -7.93
C GLU A 224 -7.67 -42.45 -8.17
N SER A 225 -7.04 -43.28 -9.00
CA SER A 225 -5.65 -43.09 -9.44
C SER A 225 -5.46 -41.77 -10.18
N TYR A 226 -6.43 -41.38 -11.01
CA TYR A 226 -6.40 -40.09 -11.69
C TYR A 226 -6.67 -38.92 -10.73
N CYS A 227 -7.60 -39.07 -9.77
CA CYS A 227 -7.81 -38.07 -8.70
C CYS A 227 -6.54 -37.83 -7.88
N ALA A 228 -5.84 -38.89 -7.48
CA ALA A 228 -4.58 -38.80 -6.74
C ALA A 228 -3.49 -38.09 -7.55
N HIS A 229 -3.37 -38.39 -8.86
CA HIS A 229 -2.48 -37.65 -9.77
C HIS A 229 -2.83 -36.16 -9.86
N LEU A 230 -4.12 -35.82 -9.97
CA LEU A 230 -4.57 -34.43 -10.00
C LEU A 230 -4.29 -33.67 -8.70
N LEU A 231 -4.40 -34.33 -7.53
CA LEU A 231 -4.04 -33.75 -6.24
C LEU A 231 -2.53 -33.49 -6.16
N LEU A 232 -1.70 -34.48 -6.49
CA LEU A 232 -0.25 -34.37 -6.43
C LEU A 232 0.33 -33.38 -7.45
N SER A 233 -0.23 -33.30 -8.65
CA SER A 233 0.24 -32.38 -9.69
C SER A 233 -0.07 -30.92 -9.39
N LYS A 234 -1.12 -30.65 -8.62
CA LYS A 234 -1.52 -29.30 -8.18
C LYS A 234 -0.96 -28.93 -6.80
N ASP A 235 -0.29 -29.86 -6.12
CA ASP A 235 0.21 -29.63 -4.78
C ASP A 235 1.49 -28.80 -4.78
N GLU A 236 1.45 -27.69 -4.05
CA GLU A 236 2.59 -26.80 -3.84
C GLU A 236 3.18 -26.94 -2.43
N ILE A 237 2.48 -27.65 -1.53
CA ILE A 237 2.69 -27.58 -0.08
C ILE A 237 3.32 -28.86 0.46
N TYR A 238 2.75 -30.04 0.19
CA TYR A 238 3.05 -31.27 0.96
C TYR A 238 4.07 -32.20 0.31
N PHE A 239 4.05 -32.32 -1.02
CA PHE A 239 4.81 -33.29 -1.80
C PHE A 239 5.74 -32.60 -2.79
N THR A 240 6.79 -33.31 -3.18
CA THR A 240 7.72 -32.89 -4.23
C THR A 240 8.02 -34.07 -5.14
N VAL A 241 8.28 -33.79 -6.42
CA VAL A 241 8.64 -34.81 -7.40
C VAL A 241 10.10 -35.21 -7.17
N LEU A 242 10.34 -36.49 -6.88
CA LEU A 242 11.67 -37.05 -6.67
C LEU A 242 12.29 -37.54 -7.99
N GLU A 243 11.52 -38.34 -8.73
CA GLU A 243 11.92 -38.89 -10.02
C GLU A 243 10.74 -38.89 -11.00
N THR A 244 11.04 -38.64 -12.28
CA THR A 244 10.07 -38.81 -13.37
C THR A 244 10.68 -39.75 -14.41
N LYS A 245 10.01 -40.87 -14.68
CA LYS A 245 10.38 -41.81 -15.74
C LYS A 245 9.21 -41.98 -16.70
N GLY A 246 9.30 -41.32 -17.86
CA GLY A 246 8.22 -41.32 -18.84
C GLY A 246 6.96 -40.63 -18.31
N SER A 247 5.86 -41.38 -18.25
CA SER A 247 4.55 -40.92 -17.77
C SER A 247 4.27 -41.24 -16.29
N ARG A 248 5.25 -41.79 -15.56
CA ARG A 248 5.14 -42.06 -14.12
C ARG A 248 6.08 -41.15 -13.32
N SER A 249 5.49 -40.48 -12.34
CA SER A 249 6.19 -39.62 -11.38
C SER A 249 6.16 -40.23 -9.99
N LEU A 250 7.30 -40.20 -9.31
CA LEU A 250 7.46 -40.64 -7.92
C LEU A 250 7.50 -39.40 -7.02
N TYR A 251 6.62 -39.35 -6.02
CA TYR A 251 6.48 -38.22 -5.12
C TYR A 251 7.02 -38.55 -3.74
N GLY A 252 7.69 -37.59 -3.11
CA GLY A 252 8.18 -37.69 -1.74
C GLY A 252 7.51 -36.65 -0.83
N PRO A 253 7.17 -36.98 0.42
CA PRO A 253 6.67 -36.01 1.38
C PRO A 253 7.77 -34.98 1.71
N ARG A 254 7.42 -33.69 1.76
CA ARG A 254 8.32 -32.61 2.19
C ARG A 254 8.53 -32.67 3.71
N PRO A 255 9.69 -32.25 4.22
CA PRO A 255 9.91 -32.16 5.67
C PRO A 255 8.93 -31.19 6.34
N THR A 256 8.55 -31.46 7.60
CA THR A 256 7.62 -30.62 8.38
C THR A 256 8.01 -29.15 8.39
N THR A 257 9.29 -28.84 8.58
CA THR A 257 9.78 -27.44 8.59
C THR A 257 9.52 -26.73 7.27
N GLN A 258 9.68 -27.42 6.14
CA GLN A 258 9.42 -26.86 4.82
C GLN A 258 7.92 -26.64 4.59
N VAL A 259 7.08 -27.57 5.04
CA VAL A 259 5.62 -27.46 4.94
C VAL A 259 5.11 -26.29 5.78
N GLU A 260 5.58 -26.15 7.03
CA GLU A 260 5.22 -25.02 7.91
C GLU A 260 5.58 -23.67 7.28
N GLU A 261 6.77 -23.54 6.70
CA GLU A 261 7.21 -22.33 5.99
C GLU A 261 6.30 -22.00 4.80
N LEU A 262 5.94 -23.00 3.99
CA LEU A 262 5.06 -22.84 2.83
C LEU A 262 3.64 -22.48 3.23
N MET A 263 3.10 -23.11 4.29
CA MET A 263 1.78 -22.77 4.84
C MET A 263 1.76 -21.34 5.36
N HIS A 264 2.77 -20.93 6.13
CA HIS A 264 2.90 -19.55 6.60
C HIS A 264 2.96 -18.55 5.45
N TRP A 265 3.73 -18.87 4.41
CA TRP A 265 3.84 -18.03 3.22
C TRP A 265 2.51 -17.93 2.46
N ASN A 266 1.80 -19.06 2.27
CA ASN A 266 0.50 -19.07 1.60
C ASN A 266 -0.56 -18.29 2.39
N LEU A 267 -0.62 -18.48 3.71
CA LEU A 267 -1.52 -17.71 4.58
C LEU A 267 -1.23 -16.20 4.51
N ALA A 268 0.06 -15.82 4.50
CA ALA A 268 0.44 -14.42 4.35
C ALA A 268 0.05 -13.85 2.97
N LYS A 269 0.20 -14.63 1.90
CA LYS A 269 -0.22 -14.27 0.54
C LYS A 269 -1.74 -14.10 0.45
N GLU A 270 -2.52 -15.05 0.96
CA GLU A 270 -3.99 -14.98 1.01
C GLU A 270 -4.45 -13.78 1.83
N ALA A 271 -3.83 -13.51 2.97
CA ALA A 271 -4.13 -12.33 3.78
C ALA A 271 -3.85 -11.03 3.00
N ALA A 272 -2.72 -10.94 2.30
CA ALA A 272 -2.39 -9.77 1.48
C ALA A 272 -3.34 -9.58 0.30
N GLU A 273 -3.76 -10.66 -0.37
CA GLU A 273 -4.76 -10.63 -1.44
C GLU A 273 -6.12 -10.16 -0.93
N LYS A 274 -6.56 -10.67 0.23
CA LYS A 274 -7.79 -10.23 0.89
C LYS A 274 -7.74 -8.75 1.26
N GLU A 275 -6.63 -8.28 1.83
CA GLU A 275 -6.44 -6.87 2.16
C GLU A 275 -6.44 -5.96 0.92
N LEU A 276 -5.95 -6.45 -0.22
CA LEU A 276 -6.04 -5.71 -1.47
C LEU A 276 -7.48 -5.64 -1.97
N GLU A 277 -8.21 -6.76 -1.93
CA GLU A 277 -9.61 -6.80 -2.36
C GLU A 277 -10.49 -5.88 -1.49
N GLU A 278 -10.34 -5.91 -0.16
CA GLU A 278 -11.04 -5.01 0.75
C GLU A 278 -10.78 -3.54 0.41
N PHE A 279 -9.52 -3.19 0.13
CA PHE A 279 -9.15 -1.84 -0.29
C PHE A 279 -9.74 -1.46 -1.64
N VAL A 280 -9.72 -2.36 -2.62
CA VAL A 280 -10.32 -2.14 -3.95
C VAL A 280 -11.84 -1.96 -3.84
N GLN A 281 -12.51 -2.71 -2.97
CA GLN A 281 -13.94 -2.52 -2.69
C GLN A 281 -14.22 -1.16 -2.05
N LEU A 282 -13.36 -0.71 -1.13
CA LEU A 282 -13.41 0.65 -0.60
C LEU A 282 -13.27 1.71 -1.70
N LEU A 283 -12.28 1.59 -2.59
CA LEU A 283 -12.11 2.51 -3.71
C LEU A 283 -13.33 2.53 -4.65
N LYS A 284 -13.90 1.35 -4.95
CA LYS A 284 -15.10 1.21 -5.79
C LYS A 284 -16.32 1.84 -5.14
N SER A 285 -16.50 1.69 -3.83
CA SER A 285 -17.61 2.31 -3.11
C SER A 285 -17.46 3.83 -3.07
N THR A 286 -16.26 4.35 -2.78
CA THR A 286 -16.00 5.78 -2.76
C THR A 286 -16.14 6.44 -4.13
N LYS A 287 -15.69 5.77 -5.20
CA LYS A 287 -15.87 6.28 -6.57
C LYS A 287 -17.33 6.52 -6.94
N LYS A 288 -18.27 5.74 -6.35
CA LYS A 288 -19.72 5.90 -6.58
C LYS A 288 -20.36 7.02 -5.76
N MET A 289 -19.66 7.55 -4.76
CA MET A 289 -20.20 8.63 -3.91
C MET A 289 -20.24 9.97 -4.66
N PRO A 290 -21.21 10.84 -4.36
CA PRO A 290 -21.25 12.19 -4.91
C PRO A 290 -20.08 13.02 -4.39
N LEU A 291 -19.62 14.02 -5.16
CA LEU A 291 -18.37 14.76 -4.91
C LEU A 291 -18.26 15.34 -3.48
N HIS A 292 -19.35 15.87 -2.93
CA HIS A 292 -19.39 16.49 -1.60
C HIS A 292 -19.34 15.47 -0.44
N ALA A 293 -19.67 14.19 -0.70
CA ALA A 293 -19.64 13.13 0.29
C ALA A 293 -18.33 12.32 0.26
N LYS A 294 -17.42 12.64 -0.67
CA LYS A 294 -16.14 11.93 -0.78
C LYS A 294 -15.23 12.27 0.40
N PRO A 295 -14.50 11.28 0.92
CA PRO A 295 -13.59 11.48 2.05
C PRO A 295 -12.47 12.46 1.67
N PRO A 296 -12.11 13.40 2.55
CA PRO A 296 -10.98 14.29 2.34
C PRO A 296 -9.65 13.53 2.38
N LYS A 297 -8.57 14.16 1.89
CA LYS A 297 -7.20 13.59 1.87
C LYS A 297 -6.79 12.99 3.23
N SER A 298 -7.09 13.65 4.34
CA SER A 298 -6.73 13.20 5.69
C SER A 298 -7.36 11.86 6.09
N SER A 299 -8.58 11.56 5.66
CA SER A 299 -9.27 10.30 6.00
C SER A 299 -8.54 9.07 5.47
N TRP A 300 -7.87 9.19 4.32
CA TRP A 300 -7.09 8.10 3.73
C TRP A 300 -5.79 7.80 4.47
N LEU A 301 -5.32 8.74 5.30
CA LEU A 301 -4.03 8.67 6.01
C LEU A 301 -4.16 8.14 7.45
N VAL A 302 -5.39 7.90 7.94
CA VAL A 302 -5.66 7.43 9.31
C VAL A 302 -5.24 5.98 9.51
N GLU A 303 -5.66 5.09 8.61
CA GLU A 303 -5.32 3.67 8.67
C GLU A 303 -4.00 3.41 7.95
N GLU A 304 -3.01 2.89 8.69
CA GLU A 304 -1.66 2.61 8.18
C GLU A 304 -1.66 1.78 6.87
N LYS A 305 -2.55 0.78 6.79
CA LYS A 305 -2.66 -0.12 5.64
C LYS A 305 -3.15 0.61 4.38
N ASN A 306 -4.12 1.50 4.55
CA ASN A 306 -4.67 2.29 3.44
C ASN A 306 -3.69 3.39 3.05
N ARG A 307 -3.06 4.03 4.04
CA ARG A 307 -2.05 5.06 3.84
C ARG A 307 -0.95 4.59 2.89
N LYS A 308 -0.31 3.45 3.16
CA LYS A 308 0.77 2.91 2.30
C LYS A 308 0.32 2.66 0.86
N LYS A 309 -0.91 2.17 0.66
CA LYS A 309 -1.48 1.90 -0.67
C LYS A 309 -1.78 3.19 -1.43
N VAL A 310 -2.35 4.19 -0.75
CA VAL A 310 -2.66 5.50 -1.34
C VAL A 310 -1.40 6.31 -1.62
N GLU A 311 -0.41 6.30 -0.73
CA GLU A 311 0.92 6.91 -0.96
C GLU A 311 1.62 6.26 -2.15
N SER A 312 1.50 4.95 -2.33
CA SER A 312 2.03 4.25 -3.51
C SER A 312 1.33 4.70 -4.80
N LEU A 313 0.02 4.94 -4.77
CA LEU A 313 -0.73 5.50 -5.90
C LEU A 313 -0.34 6.95 -6.18
N GLU A 314 -0.17 7.79 -5.15
CA GLU A 314 0.27 9.18 -5.28
C GLU A 314 1.66 9.23 -5.90
N ALA A 315 2.61 8.45 -5.40
CA ALA A 315 3.96 8.36 -5.94
C ALA A 315 3.96 7.86 -7.41
N TYR A 316 3.08 6.92 -7.75
CA TYR A 316 2.90 6.46 -9.14
C TYR A 316 2.29 7.55 -10.03
N ALA A 317 1.33 8.32 -9.51
CA ALA A 317 0.66 9.39 -10.24
C ALA A 317 1.59 10.55 -10.61
N ILE A 318 2.60 10.81 -9.78
CA ILE A 318 3.58 11.90 -9.98
C ILE A 318 4.94 11.40 -10.49
N ASP A 319 5.07 10.13 -10.85
CA ASP A 319 6.32 9.51 -11.30
C ASP A 319 7.50 9.65 -10.30
N ALA A 320 7.19 9.69 -8.99
CA ALA A 320 8.16 9.87 -7.91
C ALA A 320 8.20 8.69 -6.93
N TRP A 321 8.07 7.46 -7.45
CA TRP A 321 8.23 6.25 -6.62
C TRP A 321 9.69 6.07 -6.19
N GLN A 322 9.90 5.73 -4.91
CA GLN A 322 11.23 5.48 -4.36
C GLN A 322 11.63 4.00 -4.52
N ASN A 323 10.64 3.10 -4.41
CA ASN A 323 10.87 1.66 -4.37
C ASN A 323 10.06 0.94 -5.46
N ASP A 324 10.58 -0.16 -5.99
CA ASP A 324 9.88 -1.02 -6.95
C ASP A 324 8.57 -1.59 -6.38
N ASP A 325 8.49 -1.77 -5.05
CA ASP A 325 7.29 -2.27 -4.39
C ASP A 325 6.13 -1.27 -4.45
N GLN A 326 6.40 0.04 -4.40
CA GLN A 326 5.36 1.07 -4.58
C GLN A 326 4.77 0.98 -6.00
N LYS A 327 5.65 0.83 -7.00
CA LYS A 327 5.27 0.67 -8.40
C LYS A 327 4.42 -0.59 -8.62
N ARG A 328 4.82 -1.72 -8.02
CA ARG A 328 4.07 -2.98 -8.08
C ARG A 328 2.71 -2.83 -7.41
N THR A 329 2.66 -2.25 -6.21
CA THR A 329 1.42 -2.06 -5.44
C THR A 329 0.43 -1.18 -6.20
N ALA A 330 0.86 -0.02 -6.69
CA ALA A 330 0.02 0.87 -7.50
C ALA A 330 -0.47 0.16 -8.77
N GLY A 331 0.41 -0.57 -9.46
CA GLY A 331 0.05 -1.34 -10.65
C GLY A 331 -0.95 -2.47 -10.38
N MET A 332 -0.89 -3.12 -9.21
CA MET A 332 -1.87 -4.13 -8.78
C MET A 332 -3.23 -3.50 -8.50
N ILE A 333 -3.28 -2.36 -7.80
CA ILE A 333 -4.51 -1.63 -7.54
C ILE A 333 -5.16 -1.17 -8.86
N LEU A 334 -4.40 -0.54 -9.76
CA LEU A 334 -4.91 -0.10 -11.07
C LEU A 334 -5.47 -1.26 -11.88
N LYS A 335 -4.76 -2.39 -11.92
CA LYS A 335 -5.23 -3.62 -12.58
C LYS A 335 -6.54 -4.12 -11.96
N ALA A 336 -6.64 -4.17 -10.63
CA ALA A 336 -7.84 -4.62 -9.92
C ALA A 336 -9.03 -3.66 -10.09
N MET A 337 -8.76 -2.37 -10.32
CA MET A 337 -9.75 -1.36 -10.69
C MET A 337 -10.16 -1.41 -12.18
N GLY A 338 -9.54 -2.27 -12.98
CA GLY A 338 -9.78 -2.36 -14.43
C GLY A 338 -9.21 -1.17 -15.21
N MET A 339 -8.19 -0.51 -14.69
CA MET A 339 -7.55 0.66 -15.28
C MET A 339 -6.17 0.29 -15.87
N GLU A 340 -5.73 1.06 -16.85
CA GLU A 340 -4.39 0.91 -17.40
C GLU A 340 -3.33 1.30 -16.36
N LYS A 341 -2.15 0.68 -16.45
CA LYS A 341 -1.02 0.96 -15.55
C LYS A 341 -0.28 2.22 -15.99
N THR A 342 -0.96 3.36 -16.04
CA THR A 342 -0.41 4.65 -16.47
C THR A 342 -0.52 5.69 -15.36
N SER A 343 0.42 6.64 -15.29
CA SER A 343 0.44 7.69 -14.27
C SER A 343 -0.84 8.54 -14.33
N SER A 344 -1.33 8.82 -15.55
CA SER A 344 -2.62 9.46 -15.78
C SER A 344 -3.81 8.69 -15.17
N SER A 345 -3.84 7.36 -15.32
CA SER A 345 -4.88 6.52 -14.71
C SER A 345 -4.86 6.61 -13.18
N ALA A 346 -3.66 6.67 -12.57
CA ALA A 346 -3.52 6.88 -11.12
C ALA A 346 -4.02 8.26 -10.69
N VAL A 347 -3.67 9.34 -11.41
CA VAL A 347 -4.20 10.69 -11.15
C VAL A 347 -5.73 10.69 -11.21
N HIS A 348 -6.30 10.14 -12.28
CA HIS A 348 -7.75 10.06 -12.45
C HIS A 348 -8.42 9.25 -11.33
N LEU A 349 -7.80 8.15 -10.89
CA LEU A 349 -8.31 7.37 -9.76
C LEU A 349 -8.31 8.21 -8.47
N LEU A 350 -7.21 8.89 -8.16
CA LEU A 350 -7.05 9.72 -6.95
C LEU A 350 -8.04 10.90 -6.93
N ILE A 351 -8.31 11.53 -8.07
CA ILE A 351 -9.36 12.56 -8.20
C ILE A 351 -10.74 11.94 -7.97
N ASN A 352 -11.01 10.78 -8.58
CA ASN A 352 -12.31 10.12 -8.49
C ASN A 352 -12.67 9.67 -7.07
N ILE A 353 -11.69 9.35 -6.23
CA ILE A 353 -11.93 8.98 -4.82
C ILE A 353 -11.89 10.18 -3.87
N GLY A 354 -11.66 11.39 -4.37
CA GLY A 354 -11.60 12.62 -3.56
C GLY A 354 -10.28 12.86 -2.84
N TYR A 355 -9.25 12.05 -3.12
CA TYR A 355 -7.92 12.25 -2.55
C TYR A 355 -7.23 13.49 -3.13
N PHE A 356 -7.35 13.68 -4.44
CA PHE A 356 -6.93 14.90 -5.13
C PHE A 356 -8.13 15.77 -5.48
N PRO A 357 -7.99 17.11 -5.40
CA PRO A 357 -8.95 18.00 -6.03
C PRO A 357 -8.91 17.83 -7.56
N VAL A 358 -10.00 18.22 -8.22
CA VAL A 358 -10.12 18.13 -9.70
C VAL A 358 -8.98 18.89 -10.39
N HIS A 359 -8.61 20.04 -9.84
CA HIS A 359 -7.51 20.87 -10.34
C HIS A 359 -6.28 20.77 -9.43
N VAL A 360 -5.70 19.58 -9.35
CA VAL A 360 -4.44 19.35 -8.63
C VAL A 360 -3.25 19.83 -9.47
N ASN A 361 -2.33 20.58 -8.85
CA ASN A 361 -1.07 20.95 -9.46
C ASN A 361 -0.04 19.85 -9.21
N LEU A 362 0.17 18.98 -10.20
CA LEU A 362 1.07 17.83 -10.09
C LEU A 362 2.54 18.24 -10.00
N ASP A 363 2.93 19.36 -10.61
CA ASP A 363 4.32 19.81 -10.63
C ASP A 363 4.79 20.29 -9.24
N LEU A 364 3.89 20.86 -8.45
CA LEU A 364 4.15 21.16 -7.04
C LEU A 364 4.42 19.89 -6.23
N LEU A 365 3.62 18.84 -6.45
CA LEU A 365 3.81 17.55 -5.78
C LEU A 365 5.11 16.88 -6.22
N LYS A 366 5.42 16.89 -7.52
CA LYS A 366 6.68 16.37 -8.09
C LYS A 366 7.91 17.07 -7.53
N SER A 367 7.84 18.39 -7.43
CA SER A 367 8.93 19.22 -6.93
C SER A 367 9.01 19.23 -5.40
N ASN A 368 8.07 18.55 -4.72
CA ASN A 368 7.95 18.51 -3.27
C ASN A 368 7.95 19.92 -2.63
N ILE A 369 7.32 20.88 -3.30
CA ILE A 369 7.22 22.26 -2.83
C ILE A 369 6.20 22.31 -1.69
N ARG A 370 6.63 22.86 -0.55
CA ARG A 370 5.77 23.00 0.62
C ARG A 370 4.73 24.08 0.40
N THR A 371 3.47 23.68 0.34
CA THR A 371 2.38 24.65 0.12
C THR A 371 1.91 25.33 1.40
N ASN A 372 1.94 24.64 2.54
CA ASN A 372 1.35 25.11 3.80
C ASN A 372 2.41 25.29 4.89
N HIS A 373 2.25 26.31 5.74
CA HIS A 373 2.98 26.42 7.00
C HIS A 373 2.27 25.58 8.07
N SER A 374 3.02 24.99 9.00
CA SER A 374 2.42 24.25 10.12
C SER A 374 1.79 25.21 11.13
N ASP A 375 0.77 24.75 11.86
CA ASP A 375 0.07 25.55 12.87
C ASP A 375 1.03 26.20 13.89
N GLU A 376 2.09 25.49 14.31
CA GLU A 376 3.13 26.02 15.20
C GLU A 376 3.82 27.28 14.63
N ILE A 377 4.11 27.28 13.34
CA ILE A 377 4.81 28.37 12.64
C ILE A 377 3.84 29.54 12.42
N THR A 378 2.60 29.22 12.04
CA THR A 378 1.54 30.21 11.88
C THR A 378 1.27 30.94 13.20
N SER A 379 1.13 30.20 14.32
CA SER A 379 0.93 30.80 15.64
C SER A 379 2.13 31.63 16.10
N ALA A 380 3.36 31.18 15.85
CA ALA A 380 4.53 31.98 16.19
C ALA A 380 4.59 33.28 15.38
N ALA A 381 4.28 33.23 14.08
CA ALA A 381 4.20 34.41 13.25
C ALA A 381 3.09 35.38 13.67
N GLU A 382 1.94 34.87 14.12
CA GLU A 382 0.87 35.70 14.70
C GLU A 382 1.29 36.37 16.02
N ASN A 383 2.03 35.67 16.88
CA ASN A 383 2.57 36.25 18.11
C ASN A 383 3.59 37.36 17.82
N LEU A 384 4.44 37.19 16.80
CA LEU A 384 5.38 38.24 16.37
C LEU A 384 4.65 39.53 15.98
N LEU A 385 3.47 39.44 15.35
CA LEU A 385 2.66 40.62 15.02
C LEU A 385 2.04 41.31 16.25
N LEU A 386 1.84 40.59 17.36
CA LEU A 386 1.21 41.12 18.57
C LEU A 386 2.22 41.69 19.57
N GLU A 387 3.41 41.08 19.63
CA GLU A 387 4.38 41.30 20.71
C GLU A 387 5.68 41.98 20.25
N SER A 388 5.83 42.34 18.97
CA SER A 388 7.08 42.94 18.45
C SER A 388 7.29 44.37 18.97
N ALA A 389 8.08 44.51 20.04
CA ALA A 389 8.79 45.75 20.31
C ALA A 389 9.96 45.87 19.34
N ASP A 390 10.19 47.06 18.78
CA ASP A 390 11.29 47.28 17.84
C ASP A 390 12.62 47.40 18.59
N PRO A 391 13.55 46.44 18.41
CA PRO A 391 14.82 46.48 19.13
C PRO A 391 15.66 47.70 18.75
N ASP A 392 15.46 48.23 17.54
CA ASP A 392 16.21 49.35 16.99
C ASP A 392 15.45 50.68 17.08
N GLU A 393 14.31 50.74 17.79
CA GLU A 393 13.40 51.91 17.79
C GLU A 393 14.13 53.24 18.04
N ILE A 394 15.10 53.22 18.95
CA ILE A 394 15.88 54.40 19.38
C ILE A 394 16.91 54.81 18.31
N ASP A 395 17.42 53.84 17.56
CA ASP A 395 18.48 54.05 16.56
C ASP A 395 17.92 54.32 15.15
N ARG A 396 16.61 54.08 14.94
CA ARG A 396 15.93 54.37 13.67
C ARG A 396 15.86 55.87 13.41
N LYS A 397 16.00 56.20 12.12
CA LYS A 397 15.82 57.57 11.62
C LYS A 397 14.41 57.75 11.09
N ASP A 398 13.69 58.74 11.64
CA ASP A 398 12.38 59.12 11.12
C ASP A 398 12.48 59.77 9.73
N LEU A 399 11.90 59.09 8.74
CA LEU A 399 11.79 59.52 7.35
C LEU A 399 10.33 59.70 6.91
N SER A 400 9.37 59.68 7.84
CA SER A 400 7.92 59.78 7.55
C SER A 400 7.50 61.09 6.86
N HIS A 401 8.35 62.11 6.91
CA HIS A 401 8.17 63.38 6.20
C HIS A 401 8.45 63.29 4.69
N LEU A 402 9.08 62.22 4.20
CA LEU A 402 9.32 62.00 2.78
C LEU A 402 8.07 61.45 2.09
N LYS A 403 7.86 61.85 0.83
CA LYS A 403 6.82 61.24 0.00
C LYS A 403 7.37 59.96 -0.65
N VAL A 404 6.87 58.83 -0.16
CA VAL A 404 7.28 57.47 -0.53
C VAL A 404 6.31 56.89 -1.57
N TYR A 405 6.84 56.15 -2.55
CA TYR A 405 6.07 55.44 -3.58
C TYR A 405 6.55 53.99 -3.67
N ALA A 406 5.67 53.04 -3.41
CA ALA A 406 5.83 51.65 -3.84
C ALA A 406 5.19 51.50 -5.22
N ILE A 407 5.88 50.84 -6.16
CA ILE A 407 5.41 50.65 -7.54
C ILE A 407 5.42 49.16 -7.83
N ASP A 408 4.23 48.55 -7.78
CA ASP A 408 4.05 47.11 -7.99
C ASP A 408 2.79 46.85 -8.84
N VAL A 409 2.49 45.59 -9.12
CA VAL A 409 1.22 45.14 -9.71
C VAL A 409 0.06 45.38 -8.75
N ASP A 410 -1.15 45.54 -9.29
CA ASP A 410 -2.35 45.93 -8.51
C ASP A 410 -2.74 44.86 -7.48
N GLU A 411 -2.34 43.61 -7.70
CA GLU A 411 -2.60 42.46 -6.82
C GLU A 411 -1.51 42.21 -5.76
N ALA A 412 -0.47 43.05 -5.68
CA ALA A 412 0.62 42.87 -4.73
C ALA A 412 0.26 43.34 -3.32
N ASP A 413 0.20 42.41 -2.36
CA ASP A 413 -0.02 42.69 -0.93
C ASP A 413 1.29 42.74 -0.12
N GLU A 414 2.37 42.15 -0.64
CA GLU A 414 3.72 42.15 -0.07
C GLU A 414 4.57 43.19 -0.81
N LEU A 415 4.67 44.40 -0.22
CA LEU A 415 5.42 45.52 -0.80
C LEU A 415 6.80 45.59 -0.13
N ASP A 416 7.79 45.02 -0.80
CA ASP A 416 9.15 44.88 -0.27
C ASP A 416 9.98 46.16 -0.41
N ASP A 417 9.70 46.99 -1.42
CA ASP A 417 10.48 48.17 -1.71
C ASP A 417 9.64 49.40 -2.06
N ALA A 418 10.18 50.56 -1.69
CA ALA A 418 9.59 51.85 -2.00
C ALA A 418 10.66 52.92 -2.22
N LEU A 419 10.30 53.95 -2.97
CA LEU A 419 11.21 55.00 -3.41
C LEU A 419 10.74 56.38 -2.95
N SER A 420 11.69 57.21 -2.53
CA SER A 420 11.49 58.66 -2.42
C SER A 420 12.53 59.39 -3.26
N ALA A 421 12.16 60.51 -3.87
CA ALA A 421 13.08 61.31 -4.66
C ALA A 421 12.90 62.81 -4.36
N THR A 422 14.01 63.53 -4.21
CA THR A 422 14.02 64.97 -3.94
C THR A 422 15.09 65.64 -4.77
N ARG A 423 14.72 66.70 -5.50
CA ARG A 423 15.70 67.52 -6.22
C ARG A 423 16.41 68.47 -5.26
N LEU A 424 17.74 68.47 -5.31
CA LEU A 424 18.61 69.33 -4.50
C LEU A 424 18.72 70.73 -5.13
N GLN A 425 19.22 71.69 -4.35
CA GLN A 425 19.40 73.08 -4.80
C GLN A 425 20.38 73.21 -5.97
N ASP A 426 21.38 72.32 -6.04
CA ASP A 426 22.37 72.26 -7.13
C ASP A 426 21.87 71.52 -8.38
N GLY A 427 20.59 71.13 -8.42
CA GLY A 427 19.96 70.45 -9.54
C GLY A 427 20.13 68.93 -9.55
N ARG A 428 20.94 68.35 -8.64
CA ARG A 428 21.08 66.89 -8.50
C ARG A 428 19.84 66.26 -7.89
N LEU A 429 19.71 64.95 -8.04
CA LEU A 429 18.59 64.19 -7.48
C LEU A 429 19.07 63.35 -6.29
N LYS A 430 18.47 63.54 -5.11
CA LYS A 430 18.64 62.62 -4.00
C LYS A 430 17.54 61.56 -4.06
N VAL A 431 17.92 60.30 -4.19
CA VAL A 431 17.02 59.15 -4.19
C VAL A 431 17.20 58.39 -2.89
N TRP A 432 16.08 57.93 -2.33
CA TRP A 432 16.02 57.05 -1.18
C TRP A 432 15.36 55.75 -1.63
N ILE A 433 15.99 54.64 -1.30
CA ILE A 433 15.49 53.29 -1.52
C ILE A 433 15.18 52.74 -0.13
N HIS A 434 13.90 52.50 0.12
CA HIS A 434 13.38 51.95 1.36
C HIS A 434 13.06 50.48 1.10
N VAL A 435 13.74 49.56 1.79
CA VAL A 435 13.43 48.13 1.72
C VAL A 435 12.77 47.75 3.04
N ALA A 436 11.67 46.99 2.99
CA ALA A 436 11.01 46.46 4.17
C ALA A 436 12.01 45.77 5.10
N ASP A 437 11.78 45.86 6.41
CA ASP A 437 12.68 45.33 7.42
C ASP A 437 12.10 44.08 8.09
N PRO A 438 12.15 42.89 7.45
CA PRO A 438 11.66 41.67 8.07
C PRO A 438 12.52 41.23 9.28
N ALA A 439 13.76 41.73 9.39
CA ALA A 439 14.65 41.42 10.50
C ALA A 439 14.16 42.03 11.82
N HIS A 440 13.32 43.07 11.77
CA HIS A 440 12.60 43.59 12.93
C HIS A 440 11.68 42.52 13.58
N TYR A 441 11.09 41.63 12.78
CA TYR A 441 10.19 40.57 13.29
C TYR A 441 10.90 39.23 13.50
N VAL A 442 11.83 38.86 12.61
CA VAL A 442 12.34 37.50 12.54
C VAL A 442 13.78 37.45 13.02
N GLU A 443 13.95 36.96 14.24
CA GLU A 443 15.28 36.70 14.81
C GLU A 443 15.96 35.50 14.15
N PRO A 444 17.27 35.59 13.85
CA PRO A 444 18.06 34.46 13.36
C PRO A 444 17.98 33.25 14.29
N GLY A 445 17.72 32.08 13.72
CA GLY A 445 17.57 30.83 14.45
C GLY A 445 16.20 30.62 15.09
N SER A 446 15.26 31.57 14.99
CA SER A 446 13.86 31.38 15.42
C SER A 446 13.13 30.28 14.62
N ILE A 447 11.96 29.83 15.09
CA ILE A 447 11.20 28.79 14.35
C ILE A 447 10.73 29.30 12.99
N VAL A 448 10.41 30.60 12.88
CA VAL A 448 9.97 31.27 11.65
C VAL A 448 11.16 31.43 10.68
N ASP A 449 12.31 31.88 11.18
CA ASP A 449 13.55 31.98 10.40
C ASP A 449 13.94 30.62 9.78
N ARG A 450 13.99 29.57 10.60
CA ARG A 450 14.35 28.23 10.12
C ARG A 450 13.39 27.70 9.06
N GLU A 451 12.11 28.04 9.12
CA GLU A 451 11.17 27.66 8.06
C GLU A 451 11.35 28.50 6.80
N ALA A 452 11.54 29.81 6.94
CA ALA A 452 11.85 30.70 5.81
C ALA A 452 13.10 30.22 5.07
N MET A 453 14.17 29.88 5.80
CA MET A 453 15.40 29.30 5.26
C MET A 453 15.19 27.96 4.54
N ARG A 454 14.27 27.12 5.03
CA ARG A 454 13.93 25.85 4.35
C ARG A 454 13.14 26.07 3.06
N ARG A 455 12.31 27.11 3.02
CA ARG A 455 11.52 27.50 1.84
C ARG A 455 12.40 28.22 0.81
N GLY A 456 13.36 29.02 1.27
CA GLY A 456 14.36 29.74 0.46
C GLY A 456 13.80 30.95 -0.29
N THR A 457 12.60 30.86 -0.84
CA THR A 457 11.91 31.95 -1.55
C THR A 457 10.40 31.75 -1.52
N SER A 458 9.64 32.83 -1.73
CA SER A 458 8.24 32.75 -2.14
C SER A 458 8.15 32.17 -3.56
N VAL A 459 7.19 31.28 -3.81
CA VAL A 459 6.98 30.65 -5.12
C VAL A 459 5.69 31.20 -5.72
N PHE A 460 5.81 31.86 -6.87
CA PHE A 460 4.70 32.46 -7.60
C PHE A 460 4.35 31.61 -8.82
N LEU A 461 3.15 31.05 -8.86
CA LEU A 461 2.62 30.30 -9.99
C LEU A 461 1.32 30.94 -10.50
N PRO A 462 0.93 30.70 -11.76
CA PRO A 462 -0.38 31.13 -12.27
C PRO A 462 -1.58 30.58 -11.47
N THR A 463 -1.36 29.51 -10.69
CA THR A 463 -2.39 28.85 -9.87
C THR A 463 -2.42 29.32 -8.43
N GLY A 464 -1.46 30.14 -8.01
CA GLY A 464 -1.37 30.66 -6.65
C GLY A 464 0.06 30.99 -6.22
N THR A 465 0.15 31.63 -5.05
CA THR A 465 1.39 32.01 -4.40
C THR A 465 1.63 31.16 -3.16
N TYR A 466 2.85 30.70 -2.97
CA TYR A 466 3.29 29.95 -1.79
C TYR A 466 4.38 30.76 -1.08
N PRO A 467 4.00 31.58 -0.07
CA PRO A 467 4.92 32.55 0.48
C PRO A 467 6.01 31.90 1.35
N MET A 468 7.16 32.56 1.42
CA MET A 468 8.28 32.18 2.28
C MET A 468 7.86 32.27 3.75
N PHE A 469 7.29 33.40 4.15
CA PHE A 469 6.72 33.62 5.47
C PHE A 469 5.22 33.32 5.52
N PRO A 470 4.64 33.07 6.70
CA PRO A 470 3.19 33.01 6.85
C PRO A 470 2.53 34.31 6.34
N GLU A 471 1.45 34.16 5.58
CA GLU A 471 0.80 35.23 4.81
C GLU A 471 0.50 36.49 5.63
N LYS A 472 -0.05 36.32 6.84
CA LYS A 472 -0.35 37.45 7.74
C LYS A 472 0.90 38.24 8.14
N LEU A 473 2.03 37.57 8.34
CA LEU A 473 3.27 38.23 8.74
C LEU A 473 3.89 38.98 7.56
N ALA A 474 3.97 38.33 6.39
CA ALA A 474 4.46 38.94 5.15
C ALA A 474 3.63 40.16 4.75
N MET A 475 2.32 39.98 4.55
CA MET A 475 1.42 41.01 4.04
C MET A 475 0.99 42.05 5.08
N LYS A 476 1.34 41.90 6.36
CA LYS A 476 1.01 42.91 7.39
C LYS A 476 2.23 43.53 8.01
N GLY A 477 3.02 42.75 8.74
CA GLY A 477 4.17 43.28 9.45
C GLY A 477 5.27 43.73 8.50
N MET A 478 5.54 42.93 7.47
CA MET A 478 6.71 43.09 6.60
C MET A 478 6.44 43.85 5.31
N SER A 479 5.28 44.48 5.15
CA SER A 479 4.88 45.17 3.92
C SER A 479 4.86 46.68 4.11
N LEU A 480 5.39 47.45 3.15
CA LEU A 480 5.44 48.92 3.17
C LEU A 480 4.09 49.55 2.83
N LYS A 481 3.14 49.46 3.77
CA LYS A 481 1.74 49.83 3.56
C LYS A 481 1.48 51.33 3.46
N GLN A 482 0.52 51.67 2.61
CA GLN A 482 0.04 53.04 2.48
C GLN A 482 -0.68 53.51 3.75
N GLY A 483 -0.25 54.66 4.27
CA GLY A 483 -0.93 55.33 5.39
C GLY A 483 -0.56 54.80 6.77
N GLU A 484 0.37 53.85 6.85
CA GLU A 484 0.87 53.26 8.10
C GLU A 484 2.35 53.60 8.32
N ILE A 485 2.77 53.64 9.59
CA ILE A 485 4.19 53.75 9.93
C ILE A 485 4.81 52.37 9.70
N CYS A 486 5.81 52.30 8.81
CA CYS A 486 6.48 51.06 8.43
C CYS A 486 7.97 51.14 8.75
N ASN A 487 8.54 50.04 9.24
CA ASN A 487 9.97 49.92 9.49
C ASN A 487 10.69 49.49 8.20
N ALA A 488 11.78 50.17 7.87
CA ALA A 488 12.53 49.93 6.64
C ALA A 488 14.03 50.12 6.83
N VAL A 489 14.82 49.33 6.09
CA VAL A 489 16.23 49.56 5.87
C VAL A 489 16.37 50.50 4.67
N THR A 490 16.90 51.70 4.89
CA THR A 490 16.96 52.75 3.87
C THR A 490 18.37 53.05 3.42
N VAL A 491 18.58 53.09 2.11
CA VAL A 491 19.81 53.60 1.47
C VAL A 491 19.50 54.90 0.72
N SER A 492 20.43 55.85 0.72
CA SER A 492 20.29 57.09 -0.06
C SER A 492 21.47 57.32 -0.98
N ALA A 493 21.20 57.77 -2.19
CA ALA A 493 22.20 58.16 -3.19
C ALA A 493 21.89 59.57 -3.73
N VAL A 494 22.94 60.32 -4.06
CA VAL A 494 22.81 61.58 -4.79
C VAL A 494 23.32 61.34 -6.20
N LEU A 495 22.41 61.45 -7.17
CA LEU A 495 22.66 61.19 -8.58
C LEU A 495 22.95 62.50 -9.31
N HIS A 496 24.00 62.48 -10.14
CA HIS A 496 24.22 63.51 -11.15
C HIS A 496 23.23 63.36 -12.32
N SER A 497 23.23 64.33 -13.23
CA SER A 497 22.30 64.36 -14.37
C SER A 497 22.48 63.19 -15.35
N ASP A 498 23.65 62.55 -15.32
CA ASP A 498 24.01 61.36 -16.09
C ASP A 498 23.80 60.05 -15.32
N GLY A 499 23.32 60.12 -14.07
CA GLY A 499 22.99 58.96 -13.24
C GLY A 499 24.15 58.40 -12.40
N TRP A 500 25.35 58.98 -12.47
CA TRP A 500 26.53 58.58 -11.69
C TRP A 500 26.81 59.48 -10.49
#